data_AF-A0A2A8V3K8-F1
#
_entry.id   AF-A0A2A8V3K8-F1
#
_cell.length_a   1.000
_cell.length_b   1.000
_cell.length_c   1.000
_cell.angle_alpha   90.00
_cell.angle_beta   90.00
_cell.angle_gamma   90.00
#
_symmetry.space_group_name_H-M   'P 1'
#
loop_
_entity.id
_entity.type
_entity.pdbx_description
1 polymer ?
#
loop_
_entity_poly.entity_id
_entity_poly.type
_entity_poly.pdbx_seq_one_letter_code
_entity_poly.pdbx_strand_id
1 'polypeptide(L)'
;MKADAIDSGLKKLEDDYIRALNLNESNTIEQFIETFLYDSWNYNEQNMELIKSVMGRFSRGDIHQTTFSQSFDRMITHLHEKLSTVDQDRNFPIVHSKTGASILVSFVDGLIIQYFAGIYSVGDLRKQTPQLKESILNAISISDR
;
A
#
# COMPACT_ATOMS: atom_id res chain seq x y z
N MET A 1 13.94 -6.95 -28.84
CA MET A 1 13.57 -5.97 -27.79
C MET A 1 12.17 -6.30 -27.31
N LYS A 2 11.94 -6.62 -26.01
CA LYS A 2 10.63 -6.50 -25.29
C LYS A 2 10.43 -7.37 -24.01
N ALA A 3 11.44 -8.01 -23.41
CA ALA A 3 11.28 -8.64 -22.09
C ALA A 3 11.76 -7.74 -20.94
N ASP A 4 12.90 -7.07 -21.11
CA ASP A 4 13.63 -6.43 -19.99
C ASP A 4 12.97 -5.16 -19.41
N ALA A 5 12.05 -4.53 -20.14
CA ALA A 5 11.34 -3.34 -19.67
C ALA A 5 10.05 -3.66 -18.88
N ILE A 6 9.54 -4.90 -18.94
CA ILE A 6 8.38 -5.37 -18.15
C ILE A 6 8.74 -5.47 -16.68
N ASP A 7 9.94 -6.00 -16.39
CA ASP A 7 10.44 -6.14 -15.04
C ASP A 7 10.74 -4.78 -14.39
N SER A 8 11.39 -3.84 -15.09
CA SER A 8 11.95 -2.66 -14.40
C SER A 8 10.94 -1.76 -13.70
N GLY A 9 9.75 -1.55 -14.28
CA GLY A 9 8.74 -0.66 -13.73
C GLY A 9 7.99 -1.26 -12.54
N LEU A 10 7.44 -2.47 -12.71
CA LEU A 10 6.75 -3.18 -11.63
C LEU A 10 7.73 -3.51 -10.49
N LYS A 11 8.93 -3.97 -10.82
CA LYS A 11 9.97 -4.25 -9.83
C LYS A 11 10.37 -3.00 -9.07
N LYS A 12 10.51 -1.85 -9.74
CA LYS A 12 10.76 -0.57 -9.06
C LYS A 12 9.64 -0.21 -8.08
N LEU A 13 8.37 -0.33 -8.46
CA LEU A 13 7.25 -0.05 -7.56
C LEU A 13 7.28 -0.99 -6.33
N GLU A 14 7.55 -2.28 -6.55
CA GLU A 14 7.72 -3.26 -5.48
C GLU A 14 8.89 -2.91 -4.55
N ASP A 15 10.06 -2.62 -5.11
CA ASP A 15 11.27 -2.30 -4.36
C ASP A 15 11.12 -1.01 -3.56
N ASP A 16 10.51 0.02 -4.16
CA ASP A 16 10.23 1.29 -3.50
C ASP A 16 9.25 1.08 -2.33
N TYR A 17 8.20 0.26 -2.52
CA TYR A 17 7.24 -0.07 -1.47
C TYR A 17 7.89 -0.80 -0.29
N ILE A 18 8.65 -1.87 -0.57
CA ILE A 18 9.35 -2.65 0.46
C ILE A 18 10.37 -1.77 1.19
N ARG A 19 11.09 -0.91 0.46
CA ARG A 19 12.03 0.04 1.05
C ARG A 19 11.33 1.03 1.99
N ALA A 20 10.18 1.58 1.60
CA ALA A 20 9.42 2.49 2.45
C ALA A 20 8.99 1.81 3.76
N LEU A 21 8.52 0.56 3.70
CA LEU A 21 8.19 -0.22 4.90
C LEU A 21 9.40 -0.45 5.81
N ASN A 22 10.56 -0.77 5.23
CA ASN A 22 11.79 -1.02 5.99
C ASN A 22 12.36 0.24 6.64
N LEU A 23 12.14 1.41 6.04
CA LEU A 23 12.59 2.71 6.57
C LEU A 23 11.59 3.34 7.55
N ASN A 24 10.40 2.76 7.70
CA ASN A 24 9.42 3.25 8.65
C ASN A 24 9.83 2.86 10.08
N GLU A 25 10.15 3.87 10.90
CA GLU A 25 10.64 3.71 12.28
C GLU A 25 9.52 3.68 13.35
N SER A 26 8.25 3.60 12.93
CA SER A 26 7.12 3.56 13.86
C SER A 26 7.17 2.33 14.76
N ASN A 27 6.81 2.52 16.03
CA ASN A 27 6.82 1.48 17.06
C ASN A 27 5.41 1.10 17.54
N THR A 28 4.37 1.75 17.02
CA THR A 28 2.97 1.39 17.27
C THR A 28 2.20 1.35 15.96
N ILE A 29 1.06 0.65 15.95
CA ILE A 29 0.17 0.56 14.78
C ILE A 29 -0.36 1.93 14.36
N GLU A 30 -0.72 2.78 15.31
CA GLU A 30 -1.27 4.11 15.05
C GLU A 30 -0.24 5.00 14.34
N GLN A 31 0.99 5.03 14.85
CA GLN A 31 2.11 5.75 14.24
C GLN A 31 2.44 5.20 12.86
N PHE A 32 2.44 3.86 12.74
CA PHE A 32 2.70 3.18 11.48
C PHE A 32 1.68 3.57 10.42
N ILE A 33 0.37 3.47 10.71
CA ILE A 33 -0.70 3.80 9.78
C ILE A 33 -0.63 5.28 9.36
N GLU A 34 -0.41 6.19 10.31
CA GLU A 34 -0.31 7.61 10.00
C GLU A 34 0.83 7.88 9.01
N THR A 35 2.01 7.37 9.31
CA THR A 35 3.20 7.51 8.46
C THR A 35 2.99 6.85 7.10
N PHE A 36 2.44 5.63 7.09
CA PHE A 36 2.14 4.86 5.89
C PHE A 36 1.18 5.60 4.95
N LEU A 37 0.15 6.27 5.49
CA LEU A 37 -0.78 7.07 4.69
C LEU A 37 -0.08 8.28 4.07
N TYR A 38 0.66 9.06 4.87
CA TYR A 38 1.39 10.22 4.34
C TYR A 38 2.41 9.83 3.27
N ASP A 39 3.18 8.77 3.51
CA ASP A 39 4.15 8.25 2.55
C ASP A 39 3.46 7.76 1.28
N SER A 40 2.31 7.08 1.42
CA SER A 40 1.52 6.62 0.27
C SER A 40 1.03 7.79 -0.58
N TRP A 41 0.50 8.85 0.03
CA TRP A 41 0.05 10.03 -0.73
C TRP A 41 1.20 10.69 -1.49
N ASN A 42 2.34 10.87 -0.82
CA ASN A 42 3.52 11.49 -1.40
C ASN A 42 4.10 10.63 -2.54
N TYR A 43 4.24 9.33 -2.30
CA TYR A 43 4.80 8.40 -3.27
C TYR A 43 3.94 8.31 -4.53
N ASN A 44 2.62 8.19 -4.35
CA ASN A 44 1.69 8.13 -5.47
C ASN A 44 1.65 9.44 -6.26
N GLU A 45 1.71 10.60 -5.59
CA GLU A 45 1.84 11.91 -6.25
C GLU A 45 3.08 11.96 -7.15
N GLN A 46 4.24 11.55 -6.63
CA GLN A 46 5.52 11.63 -7.31
C GLN A 46 5.69 10.57 -8.43
N ASN A 47 5.05 9.41 -8.30
CA ASN A 47 5.25 8.27 -9.21
C ASN A 47 4.02 7.94 -10.06
N MET A 48 3.04 8.84 -10.11
CA MET A 48 1.74 8.60 -10.76
C MET A 48 1.88 8.12 -12.22
N GLU A 49 2.77 8.70 -13.01
CA GLU A 49 2.97 8.29 -14.40
C GLU A 49 3.56 6.87 -14.54
N LEU A 50 4.45 6.47 -13.62
CA LEU A 50 4.97 5.11 -13.58
C LEU A 50 3.86 4.11 -13.22
N ILE A 51 3.02 4.44 -12.24
CA ILE A 51 1.89 3.61 -11.80
C ILE A 51 0.91 3.42 -12.96
N LYS A 52 0.49 4.50 -13.65
CA LYS A 52 -0.37 4.43 -14.84
C LYS A 52 0.23 3.55 -15.93
N SER A 53 1.53 3.69 -16.18
CA SER A 53 2.24 2.89 -17.18
C SER A 53 2.19 1.40 -16.83
N VAL A 54 2.51 1.03 -15.59
CA VAL A 54 2.45 -0.36 -15.11
C VAL A 54 1.02 -0.93 -15.20
N MET A 55 0.02 -0.20 -14.70
CA MET A 55 -1.38 -0.63 -14.73
C MET A 55 -1.92 -0.77 -16.16
N GLY A 56 -1.61 0.18 -17.05
CA GLY A 56 -2.02 0.12 -18.45
C GLY A 56 -1.38 -1.05 -19.20
N ARG A 57 -0.12 -1.37 -18.89
CA ARG A 57 0.58 -2.55 -19.45
C ARG A 57 -0.02 -3.86 -18.94
N PHE A 58 -0.32 -3.94 -17.65
CA PHE A 58 -1.04 -5.08 -17.09
C PHE A 58 -2.40 -5.28 -17.78
N SER A 59 -3.19 -4.21 -17.93
CA SER A 59 -4.51 -4.27 -18.59
C SER A 59 -4.45 -4.73 -20.05
N ARG A 60 -3.37 -4.46 -20.79
CA ARG A 60 -3.18 -4.94 -22.16
C ARG A 60 -2.57 -6.33 -22.27
N GLY A 61 -2.21 -6.95 -21.13
CA GLY A 61 -1.52 -8.24 -21.10
C GLY A 61 -0.01 -8.16 -21.38
N ASP A 62 0.56 -6.95 -21.43
CA ASP A 62 2.02 -6.76 -21.54
C ASP A 62 2.75 -7.20 -20.25
N ILE A 63 2.05 -7.23 -19.11
CA ILE A 63 2.50 -7.83 -17.86
C ILE A 63 1.61 -9.05 -17.61
N HIS A 64 2.21 -10.23 -17.47
CA HIS A 64 1.47 -11.43 -17.15
C HIS A 64 0.84 -11.34 -15.74
N GLN A 65 -0.39 -11.84 -15.61
CA GLN A 65 -1.11 -11.86 -14.35
C GLN A 65 -0.31 -12.53 -13.23
N THR A 66 0.40 -13.62 -13.53
CA THR A 66 1.24 -14.33 -12.56
C THR A 66 2.38 -13.46 -12.04
N THR A 67 3.06 -12.72 -12.90
CA THR A 67 4.12 -11.77 -12.51
C THR A 67 3.56 -10.66 -11.63
N PHE A 68 2.43 -10.08 -12.05
CA PHE A 68 1.77 -9.01 -11.30
C PHE A 68 1.32 -9.48 -9.91
N SER A 69 0.65 -10.63 -9.83
CA SER A 69 0.16 -11.20 -8.57
C SER A 69 1.30 -11.57 -7.63
N GLN A 70 2.41 -12.09 -8.15
CA GLN A 70 3.59 -12.42 -7.33
C GLN A 70 4.24 -11.17 -6.74
N SER A 71 4.30 -10.08 -7.50
CA SER A 71 4.80 -8.79 -7.00
C SER A 71 3.92 -8.25 -5.88
N PHE A 72 2.60 -8.30 -6.08
CA PHE A 72 1.64 -7.87 -5.08
C PHE A 72 1.70 -8.73 -3.80
N ASP A 73 1.77 -10.06 -3.91
CA ASP A 73 1.90 -10.95 -2.74
C ASP A 73 3.18 -10.68 -1.93
N ARG A 74 4.30 -10.34 -2.60
CA ARG A 74 5.53 -9.93 -1.90
C ARG A 74 5.34 -8.63 -1.12
N MET A 75 4.73 -7.61 -1.72
CA MET A 75 4.42 -6.35 -1.04
C MET A 75 3.53 -6.58 0.19
N ILE A 76 2.45 -7.37 0.05
CA ILE A 76 1.55 -7.69 1.16
C ILE A 76 2.26 -8.50 2.26
N THR A 77 3.13 -9.44 1.88
CA THR A 77 3.90 -10.24 2.85
C THR A 77 4.81 -9.34 3.71
N HIS A 78 5.54 -8.40 3.10
CA HIS A 78 6.36 -7.45 3.85
C HIS A 78 5.54 -6.49 4.73
N LEU A 79 4.39 -6.02 4.24
CA LEU A 79 3.49 -5.20 5.04
C LEU A 79 2.99 -5.97 6.27
N HIS A 80 2.56 -7.21 6.08
CA HIS A 80 2.10 -8.09 7.15
C HIS A 80 3.20 -8.33 8.20
N GLU A 81 4.43 -8.60 7.77
CA GLU A 81 5.57 -8.73 8.67
C GLU A 81 5.78 -7.43 9.48
N LYS A 82 5.80 -6.27 8.81
CA LYS A 82 5.96 -4.98 9.49
C LYS A 82 4.83 -4.72 10.49
N LEU A 83 3.57 -4.96 10.12
CA LEU A 83 2.41 -4.80 11.00
C LEU A 83 2.52 -5.70 12.24
N SER A 84 2.94 -6.96 12.06
CA SER A 84 3.15 -7.89 13.16
C SER A 84 4.24 -7.42 14.13
N THR A 85 5.27 -6.71 13.64
CA THR A 85 6.34 -6.18 14.50
C THR A 85 5.92 -4.96 15.34
N VAL A 86 4.99 -4.14 14.84
CA VAL A 86 4.54 -2.91 15.52
C VAL A 86 3.30 -3.13 16.40
N ASP A 87 2.67 -4.31 16.32
CA ASP A 87 1.56 -4.75 17.19
C ASP A 87 1.94 -5.95 18.06
N GLN A 88 3.03 -5.85 18.82
CA GLN A 88 3.54 -6.98 19.61
C GLN A 88 2.52 -7.47 20.66
N ASP A 89 1.75 -6.53 21.22
CA ASP A 89 0.73 -6.80 22.22
C ASP A 89 -0.58 -7.36 21.62
N ARG A 90 -0.66 -7.45 20.29
CA ARG A 90 -1.83 -7.96 19.55
C ARG A 90 -3.12 -7.20 19.83
N ASN A 91 -3.02 -5.88 19.95
CA ASN A 91 -4.16 -5.00 20.13
C ASN A 91 -5.02 -4.92 18.86
N PHE A 92 -4.45 -5.27 17.69
CA PHE A 92 -5.13 -5.30 16.40
C PHE A 92 -5.00 -6.70 15.74
N PRO A 93 -5.73 -7.73 16.23
CA PRO A 93 -5.46 -9.13 15.87
C PRO A 93 -5.44 -9.42 14.37
N ILE A 94 -6.31 -8.78 13.57
CA ILE A 94 -6.43 -9.04 12.14
C ILE A 94 -5.16 -8.66 11.37
N VAL A 95 -4.32 -7.74 11.88
CA VAL A 95 -3.09 -7.29 11.20
C VAL A 95 -1.99 -8.34 11.20
N HIS A 96 -2.14 -9.39 12.04
CA HIS A 96 -1.29 -10.59 12.07
C HIS A 96 -1.70 -11.64 11.02
N SER A 97 -2.57 -11.25 10.07
CA SER A 97 -2.96 -12.04 8.91
C SER A 97 -2.64 -11.28 7.62
N LYS A 98 -2.44 -12.01 6.52
CA LYS A 98 -2.35 -11.40 5.18
C LYS A 98 -3.63 -10.62 4.82
N THR A 99 -4.78 -11.04 5.34
CA THR A 99 -6.07 -10.38 5.13
C THR A 99 -6.08 -8.98 5.72
N GLY A 100 -5.60 -8.80 6.95
CA GLY A 100 -5.52 -7.47 7.58
C GLY A 100 -4.60 -6.51 6.83
N ALA A 101 -3.43 -6.98 6.38
CA ALA A 101 -2.56 -6.20 5.52
C ALA A 101 -3.24 -5.82 4.19
N SER A 102 -3.98 -6.74 3.58
CA SER A 102 -4.74 -6.47 2.35
C SER A 102 -5.88 -5.47 2.57
N ILE A 103 -6.54 -5.49 3.73
CA ILE A 103 -7.58 -4.50 4.08
C ILE A 103 -6.95 -3.10 4.12
N LEU A 104 -5.82 -2.94 4.80
CA LEU A 104 -5.12 -1.65 4.86
C LEU A 104 -4.77 -1.11 3.47
N VAL A 105 -4.21 -1.95 2.60
CA VAL A 105 -3.86 -1.54 1.22
C VAL A 105 -5.11 -1.17 0.42
N SER A 106 -6.23 -1.87 0.61
CA SER A 106 -7.47 -1.55 -0.12
C SER A 106 -8.01 -0.14 0.16
N PHE A 107 -7.81 0.37 1.38
CA PHE A 107 -8.15 1.77 1.71
C PHE A 107 -7.29 2.75 0.90
N VAL A 108 -5.98 2.51 0.85
CA VAL A 108 -5.04 3.35 0.11
C VAL A 108 -5.35 3.30 -1.38
N ASP A 109 -5.44 2.09 -1.96
CA ASP A 109 -5.72 1.90 -3.39
C ASP A 109 -7.02 2.58 -3.81
N GLY A 110 -8.10 2.40 -3.02
CA GLY A 110 -9.39 3.04 -3.28
C GLY A 110 -9.33 4.57 -3.26
N LEU A 111 -8.54 5.15 -2.37
CA LEU A 111 -8.34 6.60 -2.29
C LEU A 111 -7.43 7.12 -3.40
N ILE A 112 -6.40 6.36 -3.80
CA ILE A 112 -5.54 6.70 -4.94
C ILE A 112 -6.33 6.69 -6.25
N ILE A 113 -7.25 5.74 -6.45
CA ILE A 113 -8.13 5.74 -7.63
C ILE A 113 -9.03 6.98 -7.63
N GLN A 114 -9.54 7.41 -6.48
CA GLN A 114 -10.34 8.64 -6.37
C GLN A 114 -9.49 9.90 -6.62
N TYR A 115 -8.24 9.94 -6.16
CA TYR A 115 -7.27 10.98 -6.53
C TYR A 115 -7.04 11.00 -8.05
N PHE A 116 -6.83 9.83 -8.66
CA PHE A 116 -6.66 9.71 -10.11
C PHE A 116 -7.89 10.19 -10.89
N ALA A 117 -9.09 9.94 -10.36
CA ALA A 117 -10.35 10.43 -10.93
C ALA A 117 -10.61 11.93 -10.69
N GLY A 118 -9.72 12.64 -9.97
CA GLY A 118 -9.85 14.06 -9.67
C GLY A 118 -10.88 14.38 -8.58
N ILE A 119 -11.32 13.39 -7.81
CA ILE A 119 -12.29 13.58 -6.71
C ILE A 119 -11.62 14.22 -5.50
N TYR A 120 -10.38 13.82 -5.21
CA TYR A 120 -9.55 14.41 -4.16
C TYR A 120 -8.23 14.90 -4.73
N SER A 121 -7.65 15.93 -4.13
CA SER A 121 -6.22 16.22 -4.28
C SER A 121 -5.39 15.51 -3.21
N VAL A 122 -4.08 15.39 -3.41
CA VAL A 122 -3.15 14.93 -2.36
C VAL A 122 -3.22 15.83 -1.11
N GLY A 123 -3.44 17.14 -1.31
CA GLY A 123 -3.65 18.07 -0.20
C GLY A 123 -4.90 17.73 0.63
N ASP A 124 -5.98 17.29 -0.01
CA ASP A 124 -7.20 16.86 0.68
C ASP A 124 -6.98 15.55 1.43
N LEU A 125 -6.30 14.59 0.81
CA LEU A 125 -5.96 13.31 1.44
C LEU A 125 -5.07 13.52 2.67
N ARG A 126 -4.04 14.39 2.59
CA ARG A 126 -3.20 14.76 3.72
C ARG A 126 -4.00 15.38 4.88
N LYS A 127 -4.96 16.26 4.57
CA LYS A 127 -5.83 16.87 5.59
C LYS A 127 -6.77 15.84 6.24
N GLN A 128 -7.22 14.85 5.49
CA GLN A 128 -8.10 13.79 5.96
C GLN A 128 -7.34 12.65 6.66
N THR A 129 -6.01 12.55 6.53
CA THR A 129 -5.19 11.49 7.13
C THR A 129 -5.53 11.20 8.59
N PRO A 130 -5.73 12.19 9.50
CA PRO A 130 -6.13 11.88 10.88
C PRO A 130 -7.45 11.11 10.98
N GLN A 131 -8.46 11.48 10.19
CA GLN A 131 -9.77 10.80 10.19
C GLN A 131 -9.71 9.44 9.49
N LEU A 132 -8.92 9.34 8.42
CA LEU A 132 -8.68 8.08 7.69
C LEU A 132 -7.95 7.07 8.59
N LYS A 133 -6.96 7.54 9.36
CA LYS A 133 -6.28 6.73 10.38
C LYS A 133 -7.27 6.12 11.36
N GLU A 134 -8.13 6.93 11.98
CA GLU A 134 -9.14 6.43 12.93
C GLU A 134 -10.10 5.42 12.27
N SER A 135 -10.50 5.68 11.02
CA SER A 135 -11.38 4.76 10.27
C SER A 135 -10.71 3.41 10.03
N ILE A 136 -9.43 3.42 9.67
CA ILE A 136 -8.63 2.22 9.44
C ILE A 136 -8.38 1.48 10.76
N LEU A 137 -7.99 2.18 11.83
CA LEU A 137 -7.78 1.60 13.16
C LEU A 137 -9.05 0.88 13.65
N ASN A 138 -10.22 1.50 13.46
CA ASN A 138 -11.49 0.87 13.77
C ASN A 138 -11.80 -0.35 12.89
N ALA A 139 -11.44 -0.31 11.60
CA ALA A 139 -11.65 -1.42 10.70
C ALA A 139 -10.75 -2.63 11.04
N ILE A 140 -9.54 -2.39 11.54
CA ILE A 140 -8.57 -3.44 11.85
C ILE A 140 -8.58 -3.89 13.33
N SER A 141 -9.39 -3.26 14.19
CA SER A 141 -9.55 -3.69 15.59
C SER A 141 -10.46 -4.91 15.75
N ILE A 142 -11.15 -5.32 14.68
CA ILE A 142 -12.02 -6.50 14.68
C ILE A 142 -11.18 -7.78 14.82
N SER A 143 -11.71 -8.74 15.58
CA SER A 143 -11.08 -10.05 15.75
C SER A 143 -11.22 -10.90 14.49
N ASP A 144 -10.18 -11.68 14.17
CA ASP A 144 -10.24 -12.74 13.17
C ASP A 144 -11.25 -13.80 13.68
N ARG A 145 -12.35 -14.01 12.96
CA ARG A 145 -13.41 -14.98 13.33
C ARG A 145 -13.13 -16.36 12.77
#